data_AF-A0A920NX89-F1
#
_entry.id   AF-A0A920NX89-F1
#
_cell.length_a   1.000
_cell.length_b   1.000
_cell.length_c   1.000
_cell.angle_alpha   90.00
_cell.angle_beta   90.00
_cell.angle_gamma   90.00
#
_symmetry.space_group_name_H-M   'P 1'
#
loop_
_entity.id
_entity.type
_entity.pdbx_description
1 polymer ?
#
loop_
_entity_poly.entity_id
_entity_poly.type
_entity_poly.pdbx_seq_one_letter_code
_entity_poly.pdbx_strand_id
1 'polypeptide(L)'
;MRWKEDISLWLKLGVRNLNGYNKKVSDAINSGTPIKDPLWKKEEDEELESEAPDLENLPNIILAVDELADLMMIVGKTAEQLIARIAQKARAAGIHMLLATQRPSVDVITGLIKANISARIAFQVASKMDSRVILDQGGAEQLLGKGDMLYLAAGTSIPQRVHGAFVGDDEVKRVADDWRKERKSNLY
;
A
#
# COMPACT_ATOMS: atom_id res chain seq x y z
N MET A 1 3.75 0.42 16.39
CA MET A 1 3.45 0.20 14.96
C MET A 1 4.75 0.40 14.21
N ARG A 2 5.25 -0.66 13.58
CA ARG A 2 6.58 -0.76 12.94
C ARG A 2 7.00 0.44 12.09
N TRP A 3 6.08 1.00 11.31
CA TRP A 3 6.37 2.16 10.45
C TRP A 3 6.80 3.44 11.21
N LYS A 4 6.51 3.56 12.52
CA LYS A 4 7.07 4.64 13.35
C LYS A 4 8.56 4.43 13.63
N GLU A 5 8.98 3.18 13.83
CA GLU A 5 10.39 2.82 13.96
C GLU A 5 11.10 3.05 12.63
N ASP A 6 10.48 2.68 11.50
CA ASP A 6 11.04 2.93 10.17
C ASP A 6 11.28 4.42 9.91
N ILE A 7 10.33 5.29 10.27
CA ILE A 7 10.51 6.76 10.18
C ILE A 7 11.68 7.23 11.05
N SER A 8 11.79 6.70 12.28
CA SER A 8 12.90 7.02 13.19
C SER A 8 14.25 6.58 12.61
N LEU A 9 14.28 5.42 11.97
CA LEU A 9 15.45 4.86 11.31
C LEU A 9 15.91 5.76 10.15
N TRP A 10 14.99 6.26 9.34
CA TRP A 10 15.34 7.19 8.26
C TRP A 10 15.96 8.49 8.78
N LEU A 11 15.40 9.06 9.86
CA LEU A 11 15.95 10.28 10.47
C LEU A 11 17.38 10.06 10.96
N LYS A 12 17.66 8.94 11.64
CA LYS A 12 19.01 8.60 12.10
C LYS A 12 19.98 8.38 10.95
N LEU A 13 19.51 7.86 9.82
CA LEU A 13 20.32 7.62 8.63
C LEU A 13 20.38 8.82 7.68
N GLY A 14 19.70 9.93 7.98
CA GLY A 14 19.67 11.14 7.15
C GLY A 14 18.91 10.97 5.82
N VAL A 15 18.00 10.00 5.73
CA VAL A 15 17.18 9.74 4.54
C VAL A 15 15.73 10.17 4.76
N ARG A 16 14.97 10.37 3.67
CA ARG A 16 13.60 10.93 3.73
C ARG A 16 12.49 9.91 3.51
N ASN A 17 12.83 8.72 3.00
CA ASN A 17 11.87 7.68 2.64
C ASN A 17 12.57 6.32 2.48
N LEU A 18 11.77 5.26 2.32
CA LEU A 18 12.20 3.89 2.10
C LEU A 18 13.19 3.72 0.93
N ASN A 19 12.96 4.40 -0.20
CA ASN A 19 13.87 4.29 -1.36
C ASN A 19 15.28 4.83 -1.03
N GLY A 20 15.34 5.96 -0.33
CA GLY A 20 16.60 6.52 0.15
C GLY A 20 17.29 5.61 1.17
N TYR A 21 16.52 5.00 2.06
CA TYR A 21 17.01 3.99 3.01
C TYR A 21 17.62 2.78 2.28
N ASN A 22 16.86 2.13 1.40
CA ASN A 22 17.30 0.92 0.68
C ASN A 22 18.52 1.21 -0.20
N LYS A 23 18.58 2.37 -0.85
CA LYS A 23 19.77 2.76 -1.61
C LYS A 23 21.01 2.83 -0.72
N LYS A 24 20.91 3.53 0.41
CA LYS A 24 22.03 3.69 1.35
C LYS A 24 22.50 2.35 1.94
N VAL A 25 21.57 1.48 2.31
CA VAL A 25 21.87 0.13 2.82
C VAL A 25 22.53 -0.73 1.74
N SER A 26 21.97 -0.74 0.52
CA SER A 26 22.51 -1.51 -0.60
C SER A 26 23.93 -1.05 -0.99
N ASP A 27 24.15 0.26 -1.07
CA ASP A 27 25.47 0.82 -1.39
C ASP A 27 26.52 0.40 -0.34
N ALA A 28 26.14 0.38 0.94
CA ALA A 28 27.01 -0.01 2.05
C ALA A 28 27.33 -1.52 2.09
N ILE A 29 26.35 -2.38 1.78
CA ILE A 29 26.56 -3.82 1.62
C ILE A 29 27.51 -4.08 0.44
N ASN A 30 27.29 -3.41 -0.69
CA ASN A 30 28.13 -3.56 -1.89
C ASN A 30 29.57 -3.07 -1.70
N SER A 31 29.79 -2.09 -0.82
CA SER A 31 31.14 -1.61 -0.46
C SER A 31 31.83 -2.46 0.63
N GLY A 32 31.18 -3.52 1.12
CA GLY A 32 31.72 -4.38 2.17
C GLY A 32 31.72 -3.74 3.56
N THR A 33 30.94 -2.67 3.75
CA THR A 33 30.81 -1.93 5.03
C THR A 33 29.35 -1.83 5.45
N PRO A 34 28.70 -2.93 5.88
CA PRO A 34 27.30 -2.92 6.30
C PRO A 34 27.02 -1.92 7.41
N ILE A 35 25.83 -1.31 7.40
CA ILE A 35 25.42 -0.32 8.40
C ILE A 35 24.76 -1.06 9.55
N LYS A 36 25.27 -0.89 10.77
CA LYS A 36 24.66 -1.42 11.99
C LYS A 36 23.37 -0.68 12.35
N ASP A 37 22.37 -1.37 12.89
CA ASP A 37 21.10 -0.75 13.29
C ASP A 37 21.29 0.27 14.42
N PRO A 38 21.08 1.58 14.16
CA PRO A 38 21.27 2.62 15.17
C PRO A 38 20.12 2.71 16.19
N LEU A 39 19.03 1.97 15.99
CA LEU A 39 17.91 1.89 16.94
C LEU A 39 18.03 0.71 17.90
N TRP A 40 18.95 -0.22 17.62
CA TRP A 40 19.22 -1.35 18.50
C TRP A 40 19.65 -0.87 19.89
N LYS A 41 19.04 -1.47 20.91
CA LYS A 41 19.38 -1.27 22.32
C LYS A 41 19.70 -2.65 22.89
N LYS A 42 20.82 -2.74 23.60
CA LYS A 42 21.16 -3.95 24.34
C LYS A 42 20.15 -4.14 25.49
N GLU A 43 19.56 -5.33 25.59
CA GLU A 43 18.73 -5.69 26.74
C GLU A 43 19.62 -5.96 27.97
N GLU A 44 19.18 -5.56 29.17
CA GLU A 44 19.99 -5.58 30.40
C GLU A 44 20.40 -7.00 30.84
N ASP A 45 19.69 -8.05 30.38
CA ASP A 45 19.91 -9.46 30.72
C ASP A 45 20.63 -10.27 29.62
N GLU A 46 21.07 -9.65 28.51
CA GLU A 46 21.88 -10.35 27.51
C GLU A 46 23.35 -10.46 27.98
N GLU A 47 23.80 -11.71 28.20
CA GLU A 47 25.19 -12.06 28.44
C GLU A 47 26.13 -11.43 27.39
N LEU A 48 27.37 -11.19 27.80
CA LEU A 48 28.41 -10.43 27.09
C LEU A 48 28.50 -10.72 25.57
N GLU A 49 28.68 -9.65 24.78
CA GLU A 49 28.96 -9.64 23.31
C GLU A 49 27.80 -9.75 22.29
N SER A 50 26.59 -9.24 22.57
CA SER A 50 25.66 -8.94 21.46
C SER A 50 26.08 -7.66 20.71
N GLU A 51 26.47 -7.80 19.45
CA GLU A 51 26.64 -6.68 18.51
C GLU A 51 25.30 -6.31 17.87
N ALA A 52 25.14 -5.03 17.51
CA ALA A 52 23.97 -4.60 16.75
C ALA A 52 23.88 -5.38 15.40
N PRO A 53 22.68 -5.80 14.98
CA PRO A 53 22.51 -6.44 13.68
C PRO A 53 22.79 -5.45 12.54
N ASP A 54 23.21 -5.99 11.41
CA ASP A 54 23.35 -5.21 10.17
C ASP A 54 21.96 -4.89 9.62
N LEU A 55 21.82 -3.68 9.08
CA LEU A 55 20.61 -3.25 8.40
C LEU A 55 20.49 -3.95 7.05
N GLU A 56 19.26 -4.37 6.76
CA GLU A 56 18.89 -4.96 5.49
C GLU A 56 17.91 -4.07 4.73
N ASN A 57 17.75 -4.33 3.43
CA ASN A 57 16.73 -3.68 2.63
C ASN A 57 15.33 -4.00 3.18
N LEU A 58 14.53 -2.97 3.32
CA LEU A 58 13.15 -3.09 3.76
C LEU A 58 12.20 -3.16 2.55
N PRO A 59 11.20 -4.05 2.57
CA PRO A 59 10.27 -4.19 1.45
C PRO A 59 9.24 -3.05 1.44
N ASN A 60 8.65 -2.80 0.27
CA ASN A 60 7.39 -2.07 0.21
C ASN A 60 6.26 -2.97 0.75
N ILE A 61 5.31 -2.36 1.46
CA ILE A 61 4.15 -3.08 2.01
C ILE A 61 2.90 -2.60 1.28
N ILE A 62 2.15 -3.55 0.70
CA ILE A 62 0.85 -3.28 0.09
C ILE A 62 -0.24 -3.81 1.02
N LEU A 63 -1.12 -2.92 1.47
CA LEU A 63 -2.33 -3.28 2.21
C LEU A 63 -3.51 -3.28 1.23
N ALA A 64 -4.01 -4.46 0.90
CA ALA A 64 -5.15 -4.62 0.00
C ALA A 64 -6.42 -4.98 0.79
N VAL A 65 -7.51 -4.27 0.54
CA VAL A 65 -8.85 -4.53 1.09
C VAL A 65 -9.78 -4.70 -0.09
N ASP A 66 -10.34 -5.90 -0.26
CA ASP A 66 -11.20 -6.23 -1.41
C ASP A 66 -12.60 -5.63 -1.29
N GLU A 67 -13.15 -5.56 -0.07
CA GLU A 67 -14.45 -4.96 0.20
C GLU A 67 -14.37 -4.01 1.42
N LEU A 68 -14.15 -2.73 1.13
CA LEU A 68 -14.08 -1.67 2.13
C LEU A 68 -15.41 -1.53 2.89
N ALA A 69 -16.55 -1.78 2.25
CA ALA A 69 -17.85 -1.63 2.89
C ALA A 69 -18.01 -2.56 4.09
N ASP A 70 -17.49 -3.79 4.01
CA ASP A 70 -17.56 -4.76 5.10
C ASP A 70 -16.72 -4.30 6.29
N LEU A 71 -15.52 -3.76 6.03
CA LEU A 71 -14.68 -3.18 7.08
C LEU A 71 -15.36 -1.99 7.76
N MET A 72 -15.98 -1.11 6.97
CA MET A 72 -16.71 0.05 7.48
C MET A 72 -17.97 -0.35 8.24
N MET A 73 -18.65 -1.43 7.86
CA MET A 73 -19.85 -1.92 8.54
C MET A 73 -19.53 -2.59 9.88
N ILE A 74 -18.45 -3.39 9.93
CA ILE A 74 -18.08 -4.14 11.13
C ILE A 74 -17.37 -3.25 12.16
N VAL A 75 -16.40 -2.44 11.71
CA VAL A 75 -15.53 -1.67 12.59
C VAL A 75 -15.96 -0.20 12.70
N GLY A 76 -16.75 0.28 11.74
CA GLY A 76 -17.31 1.63 11.78
C GLY A 76 -16.24 2.71 11.63
N LYS A 77 -16.47 3.81 12.37
CA LYS A 77 -15.64 5.02 12.34
C LYS A 77 -14.16 4.79 12.68
N THR A 78 -13.86 3.75 13.46
CA THR A 78 -12.47 3.41 13.82
C THR A 78 -11.68 2.96 12.59
N ALA A 79 -12.29 2.21 11.67
CA ALA A 79 -11.62 1.79 10.43
C ALA A 79 -11.29 3.00 9.55
N GLU A 80 -12.26 3.90 9.37
CA GLU A 80 -12.09 5.14 8.61
C GLU A 80 -10.89 5.97 9.13
N GLN A 81 -10.82 6.15 10.45
CA GLN A 81 -9.73 6.90 11.09
C GLN A 81 -8.37 6.23 10.92
N LEU A 82 -8.31 4.90 10.99
CA LEU A 82 -7.07 4.15 10.78
C LEU A 82 -6.59 4.25 9.33
N ILE A 83 -7.50 4.07 8.36
CA ILE A 83 -7.19 4.22 6.93
C ILE A 83 -6.67 5.63 6.67
N ALA A 84 -7.38 6.67 7.13
CA ALA A 84 -6.96 8.05 6.97
C ALA A 84 -5.56 8.30 7.56
N ARG A 85 -5.31 7.79 8.77
CA ARG A 85 -4.01 7.93 9.44
C ARG A 85 -2.87 7.24 8.69
N ILE A 86 -3.12 6.04 8.15
CA ILE A 86 -2.12 5.30 7.36
C ILE A 86 -1.83 6.06 6.07
N ALA A 87 -2.87 6.45 5.33
CA ALA A 87 -2.74 7.19 4.06
C ALA A 87 -1.90 8.49 4.22
N GLN A 88 -2.09 9.21 5.32
CA GLN A 88 -1.37 10.47 5.58
C GLN A 88 0.12 10.28 5.84
N LYS A 89 0.50 9.21 6.55
CA LYS A 89 1.83 9.14 7.18
C LYS A 89 2.72 8.04 6.62
N ALA A 90 2.14 7.02 5.98
CA ALA A 90 2.85 5.80 5.64
C ALA A 90 3.50 5.83 4.23
N ARG A 91 3.26 6.89 3.43
CA ARG A 91 3.85 7.06 2.09
C ARG A 91 5.38 7.03 2.11
N ALA A 92 6.01 7.76 3.04
CA ALA A 92 7.46 7.75 3.18
C ALA A 92 7.98 6.38 3.65
N ALA A 93 7.12 5.60 4.31
CA ALA A 93 7.37 4.24 4.77
C ALA A 93 7.30 3.15 3.71
N GLY A 94 6.97 3.52 2.46
CA GLY A 94 6.73 2.51 1.42
C GLY A 94 5.52 1.64 1.74
N ILE A 95 4.58 2.15 2.55
CA ILE A 95 3.30 1.48 2.79
C ILE A 95 2.26 2.13 1.88
N HIS A 96 1.65 1.30 1.04
CA HIS A 96 0.64 1.69 0.07
C HIS A 96 -0.64 0.91 0.32
N MET A 97 -1.78 1.54 0.04
CA MET A 97 -3.10 0.92 0.23
C MET A 97 -3.83 0.78 -1.09
N LEU A 98 -4.47 -0.36 -1.28
CA LEU A 98 -5.43 -0.65 -2.34
C LEU A 98 -6.77 -0.95 -1.67
N LEU A 99 -7.75 -0.07 -1.87
CA LEU A 99 -9.08 -0.20 -1.27
C LEU A 99 -10.08 -0.39 -2.41
N ALA A 100 -10.74 -1.53 -2.43
CA ALA A 100 -11.79 -1.86 -3.39
C ALA A 100 -13.13 -1.98 -2.66
N THR A 101 -14.22 -1.79 -3.41
CA THR A 101 -15.58 -2.00 -2.94
C THR A 101 -16.52 -2.13 -4.13
N GLN A 102 -17.56 -2.94 -4.00
CA GLN A 102 -18.67 -2.98 -4.95
C GLN A 102 -19.82 -2.07 -4.55
N ARG A 103 -19.73 -1.39 -3.38
CA ARG A 103 -20.77 -0.52 -2.83
C ARG A 103 -20.30 0.94 -2.82
N PRO A 104 -20.35 1.64 -3.97
CA PRO A 104 -19.90 3.03 -4.07
C PRO A 104 -20.92 4.01 -3.47
N SER A 105 -21.13 3.95 -2.16
CA SER A 105 -21.98 4.88 -1.41
C SER A 105 -21.17 5.92 -0.65
N VAL A 106 -21.82 7.03 -0.29
CA VAL A 106 -21.21 8.11 0.52
C VAL A 106 -20.81 7.66 1.93
N ASP A 107 -21.45 6.60 2.44
CA ASP A 107 -21.18 6.03 3.75
C ASP A 107 -19.93 5.12 3.75
N VAL A 108 -19.58 4.56 2.58
CA VAL A 108 -18.39 3.72 2.39
C VAL A 108 -17.21 4.59 1.93
N ILE A 109 -17.42 5.39 0.88
CA ILE A 109 -16.42 6.28 0.28
C ILE A 109 -16.65 7.70 0.82
N THR A 110 -16.37 7.85 2.11
CA THR A 110 -16.62 9.10 2.82
C THR A 110 -15.69 10.23 2.37
N GLY A 111 -15.99 11.46 2.78
CA GLY A 111 -15.11 12.60 2.57
C GLY A 111 -13.71 12.41 3.18
N LEU A 112 -13.60 11.73 4.33
CA LEU A 112 -12.30 11.49 4.98
C LEU A 112 -11.45 10.49 4.19
N ILE A 113 -12.06 9.45 3.64
CA ILE A 113 -11.38 8.51 2.74
C ILE A 113 -10.90 9.26 1.49
N LYS A 114 -11.79 10.00 0.82
CA LYS A 114 -11.45 10.76 -0.40
C LYS A 114 -10.36 11.80 -0.20
N ALA A 115 -10.32 12.45 0.96
CA ALA A 115 -9.30 13.45 1.29
C ALA A 115 -7.89 12.86 1.41
N ASN A 116 -7.76 11.57 1.72
CA ASN A 116 -6.46 10.93 1.93
C ASN A 116 -6.07 9.94 0.82
N ILE A 117 -7.02 9.53 -0.03
CA ILE A 117 -6.79 8.66 -1.20
C ILE A 117 -7.03 9.47 -2.48
N SER A 118 -5.93 9.87 -3.12
CA SER A 118 -5.94 10.80 -4.26
C SER A 118 -5.99 10.12 -5.63
N ALA A 119 -5.44 8.91 -5.77
CA ALA A 119 -5.56 8.12 -6.99
C ALA A 119 -6.81 7.23 -6.91
N ARG A 120 -7.63 7.23 -7.96
CA ARG A 120 -8.92 6.51 -7.96
C ARG A 120 -9.14 5.78 -9.28
N ILE A 121 -9.79 4.64 -9.20
CA ILE A 121 -10.21 3.85 -10.35
C ILE A 121 -11.70 3.58 -10.18
N ALA A 122 -12.48 3.82 -11.23
CA ALA A 122 -13.87 3.40 -11.29
C ALA A 122 -14.06 2.50 -12.51
N PHE A 123 -14.52 1.27 -12.27
CA PHE A 123 -15.10 0.42 -13.30
C PHE A 123 -16.55 0.87 -13.57
N GLN A 124 -17.24 0.16 -14.48
CA GLN A 124 -18.65 0.41 -14.75
C GLN A 124 -19.48 0.41 -13.45
N VAL A 125 -20.24 1.48 -13.26
CA VAL A 125 -21.18 1.64 -12.14
C VAL A 125 -22.60 1.80 -12.65
N ALA A 126 -23.58 1.57 -11.78
CA ALA A 126 -25.00 1.60 -12.15
C ALA A 126 -25.51 3.01 -12.46
N SER A 127 -24.97 4.04 -11.81
CA SER A 127 -25.49 5.40 -11.93
C SER A 127 -24.41 6.48 -11.97
N LYS A 128 -24.80 7.64 -12.51
CA LYS A 128 -23.99 8.86 -12.44
C LYS A 128 -23.73 9.32 -11.00
N MET A 129 -24.60 8.95 -10.05
CA MET A 129 -24.40 9.25 -8.63
C MET A 129 -23.24 8.42 -8.08
N ASP A 130 -23.20 7.13 -8.36
CA ASP A 130 -22.10 6.22 -7.95
C ASP A 130 -20.77 6.67 -8.55
N SER A 131 -20.77 7.09 -9.83
CA SER A 131 -19.59 7.66 -10.47
C SER A 131 -19.06 8.87 -9.70
N ARG A 132 -19.95 9.77 -9.25
CA ARG A 132 -19.56 10.95 -8.46
C ARG A 132 -19.09 10.58 -7.07
N VAL A 133 -19.60 9.53 -6.46
CA VAL A 133 -19.09 9.06 -5.16
C VAL A 133 -17.63 8.66 -5.28
N ILE A 134 -17.24 7.95 -6.35
CA ILE A 134 -15.87 7.47 -6.56
C ILE A 134 -14.95 8.59 -7.11
N LEU A 135 -15.35 9.25 -8.20
CA LEU A 135 -14.47 10.13 -8.99
C LEU A 135 -14.72 11.63 -8.77
N ASP A 136 -15.69 12.01 -7.94
CA ASP A 136 -16.21 13.37 -7.80
C ASP A 136 -16.80 13.95 -9.12
N GLN A 137 -16.98 13.10 -10.14
CA GLN A 137 -17.56 13.45 -11.45
C GLN A 137 -18.29 12.26 -12.08
N GLY A 138 -19.14 12.54 -13.08
CA GLY A 138 -19.79 11.50 -13.88
C GLY A 138 -18.86 10.90 -14.94
N GLY A 139 -19.26 9.79 -15.54
CA GLY A 139 -18.57 9.14 -16.66
C GLY A 139 -18.42 7.63 -16.49
N ALA A 140 -18.31 7.13 -15.25
CA ALA A 140 -18.14 5.70 -15.01
C ALA A 140 -19.42 4.89 -15.33
N GLU A 141 -20.60 5.53 -15.30
CA GLU A 141 -21.87 4.91 -15.71
C GLU A 141 -21.96 4.63 -17.22
N GLN A 142 -21.06 5.21 -18.01
CA GLN A 142 -21.02 5.06 -19.47
C GLN A 142 -20.00 4.00 -19.94
N LEU A 143 -19.29 3.37 -19.00
CA LEU A 143 -18.31 2.34 -19.29
C LEU A 143 -19.01 1.07 -19.78
N LEU A 144 -18.29 0.27 -20.56
CA LEU A 144 -18.80 -0.93 -21.23
C LEU A 144 -18.79 -2.19 -20.34
N GLY A 145 -18.26 -2.07 -19.11
CA GLY A 145 -17.98 -3.21 -18.24
C GLY A 145 -16.76 -4.01 -18.71
N LYS A 146 -16.62 -5.24 -18.23
CA LYS A 146 -15.57 -6.21 -18.65
C LYS A 146 -14.14 -5.63 -18.68
N GLY A 147 -13.79 -4.84 -17.66
CA GLY A 147 -12.46 -4.24 -17.51
C GLY A 147 -12.32 -2.81 -18.04
N ASP A 148 -13.33 -2.23 -18.68
CA ASP A 148 -13.35 -0.81 -19.02
C ASP A 148 -13.42 0.05 -17.75
N MET A 149 -12.50 1.01 -17.62
CA MET A 149 -12.34 1.81 -16.39
C MET A 149 -11.95 3.26 -16.68
N LEU A 150 -12.25 4.12 -15.71
CA LEU A 150 -11.73 5.47 -15.59
C LEU A 150 -10.66 5.51 -14.49
N TYR A 151 -9.46 5.94 -14.84
CA TYR A 151 -8.36 6.17 -13.91
C TYR A 151 -8.17 7.66 -13.68
N LEU A 152 -8.34 8.11 -12.44
CA LEU A 152 -8.01 9.46 -11.99
C LEU A 152 -6.69 9.43 -11.23
N ALA A 153 -5.65 9.96 -11.85
CA ALA A 153 -4.33 10.05 -11.23
C ALA A 153 -4.30 11.11 -10.11
N ALA A 154 -3.44 10.90 -9.11
CA ALA A 154 -3.26 11.85 -8.03
C ALA A 154 -2.81 13.22 -8.56
N GLY A 155 -3.50 14.29 -8.15
CA GLY A 155 -3.20 15.67 -8.57
C GLY A 155 -3.76 16.04 -9.94
N THR A 156 -4.55 15.17 -10.58
CA THR A 156 -5.29 15.47 -11.82
C THR A 156 -6.78 15.61 -11.55
N SER A 157 -7.49 16.30 -12.44
CA SER A 157 -8.95 16.43 -12.40
C SER A 157 -9.66 15.64 -13.51
N ILE A 158 -8.94 15.30 -14.58
CA ILE A 158 -9.51 14.64 -15.76
C ILE A 158 -9.16 13.15 -15.70
N PRO A 159 -10.15 12.24 -15.69
CA PRO A 159 -9.89 10.82 -15.66
C PRO A 159 -9.50 10.34 -17.06
N GLN A 160 -8.57 9.39 -17.11
CA GLN A 160 -8.17 8.71 -18.33
C GLN A 160 -8.99 7.43 -18.47
N ARG A 161 -9.60 7.21 -19.63
CA ARG A 161 -10.25 5.93 -19.94
C ARG A 161 -9.19 4.89 -20.29
N VAL A 162 -9.27 3.74 -19.64
CA VAL A 162 -8.31 2.64 -19.78
C VAL A 162 -9.08 1.33 -19.93
N HIS A 163 -8.60 0.45 -20.81
CA HIS A 163 -9.09 -0.92 -20.90
C HIS A 163 -8.20 -1.81 -20.04
N GLY A 164 -8.77 -2.40 -19.00
CA GLY A 164 -8.08 -3.32 -18.11
C GLY A 164 -7.61 -4.58 -18.84
N ALA A 165 -6.40 -5.02 -18.51
CA ALA A 165 -5.92 -6.32 -18.97
C ALA A 165 -6.78 -7.42 -18.32
N PHE A 166 -7.22 -8.37 -19.14
CA PHE A 166 -7.88 -9.57 -18.64
C PHE A 166 -6.83 -10.57 -18.14
N VAL A 167 -7.06 -11.09 -16.94
CA VAL A 167 -6.31 -12.21 -16.37
C VAL A 167 -7.32 -13.23 -15.86
N GLY A 168 -7.20 -14.47 -16.34
CA GLY A 168 -8.08 -15.55 -15.92
C GLY A 168 -7.65 -16.16 -14.57
N ASP A 169 -8.60 -16.78 -13.87
CA ASP A 169 -8.33 -17.45 -12.58
C ASP A 169 -7.22 -18.51 -12.69
N ASP A 170 -7.14 -19.22 -13.83
CA ASP A 170 -6.09 -20.20 -14.09
C ASP A 170 -4.70 -19.57 -14.21
N GLU A 171 -4.61 -18.35 -14.75
CA GLU A 171 -3.35 -17.61 -14.85
C GLU A 171 -2.92 -17.12 -13.47
N VAL A 172 -3.86 -16.57 -12.68
CA VAL A 172 -3.61 -16.18 -11.28
C VAL A 172 -3.14 -17.38 -10.47
N LYS A 173 -3.82 -18.52 -10.60
CA LYS A 173 -3.46 -19.75 -9.89
C LYS A 173 -2.07 -20.24 -10.28
N ARG A 174 -1.73 -20.23 -11.57
CA ARG A 174 -0.40 -20.64 -12.07
C ARG A 174 0.71 -19.78 -11.46
N VAL A 175 0.55 -18.46 -11.50
CA VAL A 175 1.53 -17.53 -10.90
C VAL A 175 1.62 -17.76 -9.39
N ALA A 176 0.49 -17.89 -8.69
CA ALA A 176 0.49 -18.15 -7.25
C ALA A 176 1.19 -19.48 -6.89
N ASP A 177 1.01 -20.52 -7.69
CA ASP A 177 1.64 -21.82 -7.47
C ASP A 177 3.15 -21.79 -7.73
N ASP A 178 3.61 -21.03 -8.73
CA ASP A 178 5.04 -20.86 -8.99
C ASP A 178 5.73 -20.11 -7.83
N TRP A 179 5.13 -19.02 -7.32
CA TRP A 179 5.62 -18.32 -6.13
C TRP A 179 5.65 -19.20 -4.87
N ARG A 180 4.66 -20.09 -4.69
CA ARG A 180 4.64 -21.04 -3.55
C ARG A 180 5.78 -22.06 -3.64
N LYS A 181 6.17 -22.49 -4.84
CA LYS A 181 7.29 -23.43 -5.04
C LYS A 181 8.62 -22.78 -4.70
N GLU A 182 8.86 -21.56 -5.18
CA GLU A 182 10.09 -20.80 -4.87
C GLU A 182 10.25 -20.60 -3.36
N ARG A 183 9.15 -20.28 -2.66
CA ARG A 183 9.18 -20.07 -1.21
C ARG A 183 9.48 -21.35 -0.41
N LYS A 184 9.07 -22.53 -0.91
CA LYS A 184 9.46 -23.81 -0.31
C LYS A 184 10.93 -24.12 -0.56
N SER A 185 11.50 -23.69 -1.68
CA SER A 185 12.92 -23.90 -1.99
C SER A 185 13.86 -23.06 -1.13
N ASN A 186 13.41 -21.92 -0.60
CA ASN A 186 14.21 -21.04 0.28
C ASN A 186 14.05 -21.38 1.78
N LEU A 187 13.36 -22.47 2.12
CA LEU A 187 13.18 -22.97 3.49
C LEU A 187 13.93 -24.29 3.75
N TYR A 188 14.79 -24.73 2.82
CA TYR A 188 15.66 -25.91 2.95
C TYR A 188 17.11 -25.56 2.59
#